data_AF-A0A161YY43-F1
#
_entry.id   AF-A0A161YY43-F1
#
_cell.length_a   1.000
_cell.length_b   1.000
_cell.length_c   1.000
_cell.angle_alpha   90.00
_cell.angle_beta   90.00
_cell.angle_gamma   90.00
#
_symmetry.space_group_name_H-M   'P 1'
#
loop_
_entity.id
_entity.type
_entity.pdbx_description
1 polymer ?
#
loop_
_entity_poly.entity_id
_entity_poly.type
_entity_poly.pdbx_seq_one_letter_code
_entity_poly.pdbx_strand_id
1 'polypeptide(L)'
;MLKRVFTLLTFISAMLLSACHFTPGKIGVSEKYYDFDHKVHYEQIKYSDDHYYLKIKSDSYNHFLQQSVFLLRHSQSLCQGRKPQLLLHGGVQKFDRLPTTPRAYEPDLSVEVTCIKGNQ
;
A
#
# COMPACT_ATOMS: atom_id res chain seq x y z
N MET A 1 25.07 8.14 46.05
CA MET A 1 23.66 7.83 45.67
C MET A 1 23.25 8.42 44.33
N LEU A 2 23.62 9.66 44.00
CA LEU A 2 23.19 10.35 42.76
C LEU A 2 23.53 9.62 41.45
N LYS A 3 24.72 8.98 41.35
CA LYS A 3 25.11 8.19 40.17
C LYS A 3 24.22 6.96 39.94
N ARG A 4 23.77 6.28 41.00
CA ARG A 4 22.87 5.11 40.90
C ARG A 4 21.46 5.51 40.45
N VAL A 5 20.99 6.70 40.86
CA VAL A 5 19.71 7.26 40.41
C VAL A 5 19.77 7.61 38.93
N PHE A 6 20.89 8.21 38.46
CA PHE A 6 21.08 8.51 37.04
C PHE A 6 21.10 7.26 36.15
N THR A 7 21.79 6.19 36.57
CA THR A 7 21.83 4.92 35.82
C THR A 7 20.47 4.21 35.79
N LEU A 8 19.67 4.34 36.84
CA LEU A 8 18.32 3.79 36.88
C LEU A 8 17.37 4.56 35.94
N LEU A 9 17.51 5.89 35.89
CA LEU A 9 16.68 6.75 35.04
C LEU A 9 16.93 6.50 33.54
N THR A 10 18.18 6.28 33.15
CA THR A 10 18.53 5.96 31.75
C THR A 10 18.00 4.60 31.31
N PHE A 11 18.01 3.61 32.21
CA PHE A 11 17.49 2.26 31.91
C PHE A 11 15.96 2.26 31.73
N ILE A 12 15.24 3.02 32.56
CA ILE A 12 13.77 3.17 32.45
C ILE A 12 13.39 3.91 31.16
N SER A 13 14.14 4.96 30.80
CA SER A 13 13.92 5.70 29.55
C SER A 13 14.06 4.82 28.30
N ALA A 14 15.06 3.93 28.27
CA ALA A 14 15.28 3.02 27.15
C ALA A 14 14.13 2.01 26.94
N MET A 15 13.45 1.59 28.02
CA MET A 15 12.32 0.66 27.93
C MET A 15 11.01 1.31 27.47
N LEU A 16 10.88 2.63 27.58
CA LEU A 16 9.69 3.36 27.11
C LEU A 16 9.68 3.57 25.58
N LEU A 17 10.83 3.43 24.92
CA LEU A 17 10.97 3.63 23.47
C LEU A 17 10.55 2.41 22.63
N SER A 18 10.34 1.23 23.23
CA SER A 18 9.93 0.02 22.50
C SER A 18 8.42 -0.09 22.23
N ALA A 19 7.63 0.94 22.53
CA ALA A 19 6.16 0.89 22.44
C ALA A 19 5.58 1.20 21.04
N CYS A 20 6.40 1.51 20.04
CA CYS A 20 5.94 1.64 18.65
C CYS A 20 5.75 0.25 18.01
N HIS A 21 4.72 -0.49 18.42
CA HIS A 21 4.34 -1.71 17.72
C HIS A 21 3.37 -1.38 16.58
N PHE A 22 3.75 -1.73 15.35
CA PHE A 22 2.83 -1.71 14.21
C PHE A 22 1.68 -2.68 14.48
N THR A 23 0.44 -2.19 14.54
CA THR A 23 -0.76 -3.05 14.61
C THR A 23 -1.08 -3.53 13.19
N PRO A 24 -0.98 -4.83 12.89
CA PRO A 24 -1.34 -5.34 11.58
C PRO A 24 -2.80 -5.05 11.27
N GLY A 25 -3.08 -4.78 10.00
CA GLY A 25 -4.44 -4.53 9.55
C GLY A 25 -5.38 -5.72 9.79
N LYS A 26 -6.66 -5.43 10.00
CA LYS A 26 -7.67 -6.48 10.23
C LYS A 26 -8.00 -7.21 8.92
N ILE A 27 -8.06 -8.54 8.98
CA ILE A 27 -8.47 -9.36 7.83
C ILE A 27 -9.89 -8.99 7.39
N GLY A 28 -10.08 -8.83 6.08
CA GLY A 28 -11.37 -8.51 5.46
C GLY A 28 -11.85 -7.08 5.65
N VAL A 29 -11.06 -6.22 6.31
CA VAL A 29 -11.42 -4.80 6.54
C VAL A 29 -10.68 -3.91 5.55
N SER A 30 -11.38 -2.93 4.98
CA SER A 30 -10.78 -1.91 4.13
C SER A 30 -10.03 -0.88 4.95
N GLU A 31 -8.77 -0.67 4.61
CA GLU A 31 -7.89 0.30 5.26
C GLU A 31 -7.39 1.30 4.22
N LYS A 32 -7.32 2.58 4.63
CA LYS A 32 -6.89 3.69 3.78
C LYS A 32 -5.42 3.95 4.01
N TYR A 33 -4.69 4.05 2.91
CA TYR A 33 -3.24 4.24 2.90
C TYR A 33 -2.85 5.38 1.95
N TYR A 34 -1.62 5.85 2.14
CA TYR A 34 -1.03 6.88 1.31
C TYR A 34 0.46 6.58 1.11
N ASP A 35 0.87 6.47 -0.16
CA ASP A 35 2.27 6.47 -0.54
C ASP A 35 2.75 7.93 -0.62
N PHE A 36 3.60 8.33 0.33
CA PHE A 36 4.10 9.69 0.41
C PHE A 36 5.06 10.04 -0.73
N ASP A 37 5.86 9.08 -1.21
CA ASP A 37 6.90 9.34 -2.21
C ASP A 37 6.26 9.60 -3.57
N HIS A 38 5.24 8.83 -3.93
CA HIS A 38 4.54 8.95 -5.22
C HIS A 38 3.19 9.66 -5.12
N LYS A 39 2.80 10.09 -3.92
CA LYS A 39 1.53 10.79 -3.61
C LYS A 39 0.30 9.99 -4.02
N VAL A 40 0.29 8.67 -3.80
CA VAL A 40 -0.80 7.78 -4.22
C VAL A 40 -1.71 7.45 -3.03
N HIS A 41 -2.99 7.81 -3.14
CA HIS A 41 -4.02 7.37 -2.20
C HIS A 41 -4.58 6.01 -2.65
N TYR A 42 -4.68 5.06 -1.71
CA TYR A 42 -5.27 3.76 -2.01
C TYR A 42 -5.99 3.17 -0.80
N GLU A 43 -6.95 2.30 -1.08
CA GLU A 43 -7.56 1.41 -0.10
C GLU A 43 -7.02 -0.01 -0.32
N GLN A 44 -6.83 -0.74 0.77
CA GLN A 44 -6.40 -2.13 0.75
C GLN A 44 -7.27 -2.97 1.67
N ILE A 45 -7.69 -4.14 1.18
CA ILE A 45 -8.27 -5.20 1.99
C ILE A 45 -7.30 -6.38 1.97
N LYS A 46 -6.93 -6.89 3.14
CA LYS A 46 -6.17 -8.14 3.26
C LYS A 46 -7.15 -9.28 3.52
N TYR A 47 -7.28 -10.22 2.59
CA TYR A 47 -8.08 -11.44 2.83
C TYR A 47 -7.25 -12.55 3.46
N SER A 48 -5.98 -12.64 3.10
CA SER A 48 -4.98 -13.58 3.64
C SER A 48 -3.56 -13.05 3.37
N ASP A 49 -2.52 -13.81 3.73
CA ASP A 49 -1.12 -13.47 3.41
C ASP A 49 -0.77 -13.61 1.92
N ASP A 50 -1.70 -14.08 1.10
CA ASP A 50 -1.53 -14.32 -0.33
C ASP A 50 -2.65 -13.77 -1.20
N HIS A 51 -3.61 -13.06 -0.61
CA HIS A 51 -4.75 -12.51 -1.31
C HIS A 51 -5.15 -11.14 -0.74
N TYR A 52 -5.12 -10.14 -1.62
CA TYR A 52 -5.40 -8.74 -1.30
C TYR A 52 -6.30 -8.12 -2.36
N TYR A 53 -7.07 -7.12 -1.97
CA TYR A 53 -7.75 -6.22 -2.89
C TYR A 53 -7.18 -4.81 -2.74
N LEU A 54 -6.89 -4.16 -3.86
CA LEU A 54 -6.39 -2.80 -3.93
C LEU A 54 -7.37 -1.93 -4.71
N LYS A 55 -7.62 -0.72 -4.20
CA LYS A 55 -8.36 0.33 -4.89
C LYS A 55 -7.58 1.62 -4.85
N ILE A 56 -6.87 1.91 -5.95
CA ILE A 56 -6.04 3.11 -6.11
C ILE A 56 -6.92 4.25 -6.60
N LYS A 57 -6.91 5.37 -5.88
CA LYS A 57 -7.78 6.50 -6.18
C LYS A 57 -7.37 7.18 -7.48
N SER A 58 -8.33 7.41 -8.36
CA SER A 58 -8.07 8.15 -9.59
C SER A 58 -7.60 9.57 -9.27
N ASP A 59 -6.56 10.03 -9.95
CA ASP A 59 -6.11 11.43 -9.94
C ASP A 59 -5.84 11.87 -11.38
N SER A 60 -5.01 12.89 -11.64
CA SER A 60 -4.71 13.44 -12.97
C SER A 60 -4.16 12.41 -13.97
N TYR A 61 -4.23 12.74 -15.27
CA TYR A 61 -3.67 11.91 -16.35
C TYR A 61 -2.19 11.61 -16.13
N ASN A 62 -1.41 12.62 -15.74
CA ASN A 62 0.01 12.42 -15.44
C ASN A 62 0.19 11.48 -14.25
N HIS A 63 -0.69 11.57 -13.24
CA HIS A 63 -0.67 10.73 -12.05
C HIS A 63 -1.03 9.26 -12.29
N PHE A 64 -1.87 8.98 -13.30
CA PHE A 64 -2.25 7.61 -13.67
C PHE A 64 -1.03 6.72 -13.97
N LEU A 65 0.02 7.26 -14.59
CA LEU A 65 1.26 6.52 -14.83
C LEU A 65 1.95 6.15 -13.51
N GLN A 66 2.05 7.10 -12.56
CA GLN A 66 2.60 6.81 -11.24
C GLN A 66 1.73 5.78 -10.49
N GLN A 67 0.41 5.87 -10.57
CA GLN A 67 -0.53 4.92 -9.97
C GLN A 67 -0.37 3.51 -10.53
N SER A 68 -0.17 3.39 -11.85
CA SER A 68 0.05 2.11 -12.53
C SER A 68 1.38 1.46 -12.10
N VAL A 69 2.45 2.26 -12.00
CA VAL A 69 3.75 1.75 -11.52
C VAL A 69 3.70 1.41 -10.02
N PHE A 70 2.98 2.21 -9.22
CA PHE A 70 2.71 1.94 -7.82
C PHE A 70 2.03 0.58 -7.65
N LEU A 71 0.98 0.28 -8.43
CA LEU A 71 0.29 -1.02 -8.40
C LEU A 71 1.28 -2.18 -8.54
N LEU A 72 2.16 -2.12 -9.55
CA LEU A 72 3.11 -3.20 -9.82
C LEU A 72 4.10 -3.39 -8.68
N ARG A 73 4.70 -2.30 -8.18
CA ARG A 73 5.70 -2.33 -7.11
C ARG A 73 5.08 -2.77 -5.77
N HIS A 74 3.91 -2.23 -5.45
CA HIS A 74 3.21 -2.56 -4.21
C HIS A 74 2.75 -4.01 -4.21
N SER A 75 2.23 -4.51 -5.33
CA SER A 75 1.87 -5.93 -5.46
C SER A 75 3.07 -6.86 -5.26
N GLN A 76 4.23 -6.50 -5.80
CA GLN A 76 5.47 -7.25 -5.57
C GLN A 76 5.89 -7.25 -4.09
N SER A 77 5.75 -6.10 -3.42
CA SER A 77 6.03 -5.95 -1.99
C SER A 77 5.10 -6.82 -1.13
N LEU A 78 3.79 -6.78 -1.40
CA LEU A 78 2.79 -7.62 -0.72
C LEU A 78 3.12 -9.11 -0.83
N CYS A 79 3.63 -9.54 -1.99
CA CYS A 79 3.96 -10.94 -2.22
C CYS A 79 5.33 -11.38 -1.67
N GLN A 80 6.14 -10.49 -1.09
CA GLN A 80 7.39 -10.81 -0.39
C GLN A 80 8.33 -11.73 -1.19
N GLY A 81 8.48 -11.48 -2.49
CA GLY A 81 9.33 -12.28 -3.38
C GLY A 81 8.61 -13.41 -4.14
N ARG A 82 7.36 -13.73 -3.81
CA ARG A 82 6.48 -14.53 -4.68
C ARG A 82 6.00 -13.71 -5.88
N LYS A 83 5.47 -14.38 -6.90
CA LYS A 83 4.97 -13.71 -8.12
C LYS A 83 3.55 -13.16 -7.87
N PRO A 84 3.32 -11.85 -8.03
CA PRO A 84 1.96 -11.31 -7.99
C PRO A 84 1.21 -11.68 -9.27
N GLN A 85 -0.01 -12.19 -9.12
CA GLN A 85 -0.99 -12.34 -10.17
C GLN A 85 -2.07 -11.27 -9.96
N LEU A 86 -2.32 -10.46 -11.00
CA LEU A 86 -3.25 -9.34 -10.95
C LEU A 86 -4.52 -9.65 -11.74
N LEU A 87 -5.68 -9.48 -11.10
CA LEU A 87 -6.98 -9.45 -11.78
C LEU A 87 -7.53 -8.03 -11.71
N LEU A 88 -7.59 -7.37 -12.86
CA LEU A 88 -8.09 -5.99 -12.99
C LEU A 88 -9.62 -6.01 -13.05
N HIS A 89 -10.29 -5.28 -12.15
CA HIS A 89 -11.76 -5.13 -12.16
C HIS A 89 -12.22 -3.87 -12.90
N GLY A 90 -11.41 -2.82 -12.92
CA GLY A 90 -11.77 -1.54 -13.54
C GLY A 90 -10.74 -0.44 -13.32
N GLY A 91 -11.01 0.76 -13.84
CA GLY A 91 -10.12 1.93 -13.67
C GLY A 91 -8.88 1.93 -14.56
N VAL A 92 -8.76 0.98 -15.48
CA VAL A 92 -7.70 0.99 -16.49
C VAL A 92 -8.02 2.05 -17.54
N GLN A 93 -7.14 3.04 -17.67
CA GLN A 93 -7.28 4.05 -18.71
C GLN A 93 -6.94 3.47 -20.08
N LYS A 94 -7.73 3.81 -21.11
CA LYS A 94 -7.45 3.39 -22.49
C LYS A 94 -6.20 4.09 -23.03
N PHE A 95 -5.41 3.36 -23.83
CA PHE A 95 -4.14 3.83 -24.39
C PHE A 95 -4.28 5.03 -25.34
N ASP A 96 -5.39 5.08 -26.09
CA ASP A 96 -5.70 6.10 -27.09
C ASP A 96 -6.47 7.30 -26.52
N ARG A 97 -6.68 7.36 -25.20
CA ARG A 97 -7.48 8.41 -24.58
C ARG A 97 -6.66 9.70 -24.46
N LEU A 98 -6.98 10.67 -25.32
CA LEU A 98 -6.43 12.02 -25.20
C LEU A 98 -6.92 12.70 -23.91
N PRO A 99 -6.10 13.52 -23.25
CA PRO A 99 -6.53 14.33 -22.11
C PRO A 99 -7.68 15.26 -22.55
N THR A 100 -8.85 15.18 -21.90
CA THR A 100 -9.97 16.09 -22.16
C THR A 100 -9.97 17.25 -21.15
N THR A 101 -10.45 18.42 -21.55
CA THR A 101 -10.67 19.57 -20.65
C THR A 101 -12.12 20.08 -20.81
N PRO A 102 -12.96 20.02 -19.75
CA PRO A 102 -12.70 19.42 -18.44
C PRO A 102 -12.55 17.88 -18.53
N ARG A 103 -11.86 17.30 -17.55
CA ARG A 103 -11.66 15.85 -17.51
C ARG A 103 -12.93 15.17 -17.01
N ALA A 104 -13.40 14.15 -17.72
CA ALA A 104 -14.44 13.27 -17.19
C ALA A 104 -13.93 12.58 -15.91
N TYR A 105 -14.82 12.33 -14.95
CA TYR A 105 -14.48 11.55 -13.76
C TYR A 105 -13.96 10.18 -14.20
N GLU A 106 -12.73 9.84 -13.79
CA GLU A 106 -12.15 8.53 -14.06
C GLU A 106 -12.46 7.60 -12.89
N PRO A 107 -12.79 6.33 -13.14
CA PRO A 107 -12.97 5.37 -12.05
C PRO A 107 -11.62 5.03 -11.40
N ASP A 108 -11.65 4.76 -10.09
CA ASP A 108 -10.52 4.21 -9.33
C ASP A 108 -10.02 2.89 -9.96
N LEU A 109 -8.70 2.67 -9.94
CA LEU A 109 -8.07 1.42 -10.38
C LEU A 109 -8.28 0.34 -9.32
N SER A 110 -9.15 -0.62 -9.61
CA SER A 110 -9.52 -1.72 -8.71
C SER A 110 -8.93 -3.05 -9.17
N VAL A 111 -8.22 -3.72 -8.26
CA VAL A 111 -7.39 -4.89 -8.60
C VAL A 111 -7.40 -5.90 -7.46
N GLU A 112 -7.53 -7.17 -7.79
CA GLU A 112 -7.25 -8.29 -6.90
C GLU A 112 -5.81 -8.77 -7.13
N VAL A 113 -5.08 -8.97 -6.04
CA VAL A 113 -3.67 -9.41 -6.04
C VAL A 113 -3.59 -10.75 -5.34
N THR A 114 -3.18 -11.78 -6.07
CA THR A 114 -2.92 -13.13 -5.53
C THR A 114 -1.43 -13.46 -5.64
N CYS A 115 -0.82 -13.97 -4.58
CA CYS A 115 0.60 -14.30 -4.55
C CYS A 115 0.85 -15.77 -4.84
N ILE A 116 1.18 -16.10 -6.09
CA ILE A 116 1.38 -17.48 -6.53
C ILE A 116 2.82 -17.95 -6.28
N LYS A 117 2.99 -19.24 -5.98
CA LYS A 117 4.30 -19.89 -6.01
C LYS A 117 4.77 -19.89 -7.46
N GLY A 118 5.97 -19.37 -7.72
CA GLY A 118 6.56 -19.51 -9.05
C GLY A 118 6.82 -20.99 -9.32
N ASN A 119 6.23 -21.56 -10.36
CA ASN A 119 6.73 -22.80 -10.92
C ASN A 119 8.13 -22.51 -11.45
N GLN A 120 9.14 -23.13 -10.83
CA GLN A 120 10.53 -23.07 -11.26
C GLN A 120 10.85 -24.36 -12.00
#